data_AF-A0A7M7Q8M3-F1
#
_entry.id   AF-A0A7M7Q8M3-F1
#
_cell.length_a   1.000
_cell.length_b   1.000
_cell.length_c   1.000
_cell.angle_alpha   90.00
_cell.angle_beta   90.00
_cell.angle_gamma   90.00
#
_symmetry.space_group_name_H-M   'P 1'
#
loop_
_entity.id
_entity.type
_entity.pdbx_description
1 polymer ?
#
loop_
_entity_poly.entity_id
_entity_poly.type
_entity_poly.pdbx_seq_one_letter_code
_entity_poly.pdbx_strand_id
1 'polypeptide(L)'
;MSKLQKMRDCGYDVRSIWECEFDEVKLRNQEIASYVKNHSLVSRITLNPRDAFFGGRTENIIPFYKVKDGEKIKYTDICSLYPYICKRGKFPIGHPRILVGEECRELIGDDYNNLDGAEGLVKCRVSPPRNLYMPLLPVKMHGHLPFALCRSCCAEARTEDCHHEQIADREFTGTWVADELRKAVELGYRISEIYVIWLYDTTRFDGTKGGLFAQYVNLFLKIKQEASDWPSWCINKNAKARYLAEYERDEGIVLDREKIKKNPGLRAVAKLCLNSLWGTPRLYGYLEKLGSRLLYCDTDSSIFVKNENDPAEYEPPIGNLLGAMTDELRSYGEGTIKSLIDDEFSENADKSDNDNDDRDTGKDK
;
A
#
# COMPACT_ATOMS: atom_id res chain seq x y z
N MET A 1 -10.91 35.04 12.25
CA MET A 1 -11.85 34.75 13.35
C MET A 1 -11.65 33.31 13.82
N SER A 2 -11.56 33.07 15.13
CA SER A 2 -11.42 31.72 15.67
C SER A 2 -12.67 30.88 15.39
N LYS A 3 -12.52 29.57 15.17
CA LYS A 3 -13.62 28.63 14.89
C LYS A 3 -14.75 28.70 15.93
N LEU A 4 -14.38 28.94 17.19
CA LEU A 4 -15.32 29.07 18.31
C LEU A 4 -16.20 30.32 18.19
N GLN A 5 -15.65 31.44 17.71
CA GLN A 5 -16.43 32.67 17.54
C GLN A 5 -17.52 32.50 16.50
N LYS A 6 -17.19 31.90 15.35
CA LYS A 6 -18.19 31.60 14.30
C LYS A 6 -19.36 30.76 14.83
N MET A 7 -19.08 29.76 15.66
CA MET A 7 -20.13 28.90 16.25
C MET A 7 -21.02 29.69 17.23
N ARG A 8 -20.44 30.58 18.05
CA ARG A 8 -21.23 31.47 18.92
C ARG A 8 -22.07 32.47 18.13
N ASP A 9 -21.52 33.02 17.05
CA ASP A 9 -22.24 33.96 16.16
C ASP A 9 -23.45 33.30 15.48
N CYS A 10 -23.41 31.99 15.26
CA CYS A 10 -24.56 31.19 14.79
C CYS A 10 -25.58 30.84 15.90
N GLY A 11 -25.41 31.33 17.13
CA GLY A 11 -26.35 31.16 18.24
C GLY A 11 -26.17 29.90 19.08
N TYR A 12 -25.06 29.15 18.91
CA TYR A 12 -24.79 27.96 19.72
C TYR A 12 -24.16 28.31 21.08
N ASP A 13 -24.54 27.59 22.15
CA ASP A 13 -23.78 27.58 23.41
C ASP A 13 -22.53 26.71 23.23
N VAL A 14 -21.36 27.36 23.15
CA VAL A 14 -20.08 26.69 22.85
C VAL A 14 -19.23 26.61 24.12
N ARG A 15 -19.08 25.38 24.64
CA ARG A 15 -18.15 25.04 25.71
C ARG A 15 -16.92 24.34 25.15
N SER A 16 -15.74 24.73 25.61
CA SER A 16 -14.46 24.14 25.23
C SER A 16 -13.81 23.48 26.45
N ILE A 17 -13.25 22.30 26.24
CA ILE A 17 -12.50 21.52 27.24
C ILE A 17 -11.25 20.96 26.55
N TRP A 18 -10.17 20.73 27.28
CA TRP A 18 -8.99 20.07 26.71
C TRP A 18 -9.26 18.60 26.41
N GLU A 19 -8.59 18.05 25.40
CA GLU A 19 -8.74 16.63 25.02
C GLU A 19 -8.46 15.68 26.19
N CYS A 20 -7.36 15.90 26.92
CA CYS A 20 -7.00 15.08 28.08
C CYS A 20 -8.03 15.14 29.21
N GLU A 21 -8.62 16.32 29.47
CA GLU A 21 -9.69 16.47 30.46
C GLU A 21 -10.97 15.76 29.99
N PHE A 22 -11.28 15.83 28.69
CA PHE A 22 -12.43 15.12 28.13
C PHE A 22 -12.23 13.60 28.13
N ASP A 23 -11.00 13.12 27.94
CA ASP A 23 -10.65 11.72 28.10
C ASP A 23 -10.87 11.24 29.53
N GLU A 24 -10.48 12.02 30.55
CA GLU A 24 -10.82 11.71 31.93
C GLU A 24 -12.33 11.67 32.19
N VAL A 25 -13.10 12.59 31.60
CA VAL A 25 -14.57 12.60 31.70
C VAL A 25 -15.17 11.32 31.11
N LYS A 26 -14.71 10.89 29.92
CA LYS A 26 -15.15 9.63 29.30
C LYS A 26 -14.79 8.41 30.15
N LEU A 27 -13.62 8.41 30.79
CA LEU A 27 -13.20 7.32 31.69
C LEU A 27 -14.08 7.25 32.94
N ARG A 28 -14.48 8.41 33.49
CA ARG A 28 -15.30 8.49 34.71
C ARG A 28 -16.80 8.34 34.44
N ASN A 29 -17.27 8.57 33.21
CA ASN A 29 -18.67 8.51 32.84
C ASN A 29 -18.91 7.64 31.59
N GLN A 30 -19.36 6.41 31.82
CA GLN A 30 -19.65 5.43 30.76
C GLN A 30 -20.80 5.84 29.83
N GLU A 31 -21.74 6.66 30.29
CA GLU A 31 -22.84 7.15 29.45
C GLU A 31 -22.31 8.12 28.40
N ILE A 32 -21.46 9.07 28.80
CA ILE A 32 -20.80 10.01 27.88
C ILE A 32 -19.91 9.24 26.92
N ALA A 33 -19.12 8.27 27.41
CA ALA A 33 -18.27 7.46 26.55
C ALA A 33 -19.10 6.69 25.50
N SER A 34 -20.22 6.09 25.91
CA SER A 34 -21.13 5.37 25.02
C SER A 34 -21.80 6.30 24.03
N TYR A 35 -22.24 7.49 24.47
CA TYR A 35 -22.80 8.51 23.61
C TYR A 35 -21.81 8.92 22.53
N VAL A 36 -20.60 9.36 22.89
CA VAL A 36 -19.59 9.79 21.91
C VAL A 36 -19.24 8.68 20.92
N LYS A 37 -19.10 7.44 21.41
CA LYS A 37 -18.76 6.29 20.57
C LYS A 37 -19.87 5.96 19.56
N ASN A 38 -21.13 6.03 19.99
CA ASN A 38 -22.27 5.57 19.20
C ASN A 38 -23.00 6.70 18.46
N HIS A 39 -22.72 7.96 18.80
CA HIS A 39 -23.40 9.10 18.21
C HIS A 39 -23.08 9.18 16.72
N SER A 40 -24.12 9.09 15.90
CA SER A 40 -24.02 8.94 14.45
C SER A 40 -23.19 10.04 13.78
N LEU A 41 -23.28 11.30 14.24
CA LEU A 41 -22.47 12.38 13.70
C LEU A 41 -20.99 12.20 14.02
N VAL A 42 -20.64 11.84 15.26
CA VAL A 42 -19.25 11.70 15.69
C VAL A 42 -18.60 10.50 15.03
N SER A 43 -19.28 9.35 15.04
CA SER A 43 -18.76 8.12 14.46
C SER A 43 -18.65 8.18 12.94
N ARG A 44 -19.52 8.93 12.25
CA ARG A 44 -19.45 9.08 10.78
C ARG A 44 -18.36 10.05 10.34
N ILE A 45 -18.30 11.25 10.91
CA ILE A 45 -17.40 12.31 10.41
C ILE A 45 -15.98 12.26 10.97
N THR A 46 -15.73 11.45 12.00
CA THR A 46 -14.36 11.29 12.53
C THR A 46 -13.57 10.33 11.65
N LEU A 47 -12.53 10.84 10.99
CA LEU A 47 -11.58 10.07 10.20
C LEU A 47 -10.26 9.98 10.97
N ASN A 48 -9.71 8.77 11.08
CA ASN A 48 -8.36 8.54 11.57
C ASN A 48 -7.46 8.11 10.39
N PRO A 49 -6.40 8.86 10.04
CA PRO A 49 -5.50 8.50 8.94
C PRO A 49 -4.88 7.10 9.07
N ARG A 50 -4.71 6.60 10.30
CA ARG A 50 -4.17 5.25 10.55
C ARG A 50 -5.10 4.15 10.08
N ASP A 51 -6.39 4.44 9.89
CA ASP A 51 -7.36 3.47 9.38
C ASP A 51 -7.10 3.17 7.90
N ALA A 52 -6.59 4.16 7.14
CA ALA A 52 -6.17 4.00 5.74
C ALA A 52 -4.72 3.50 5.59
N PHE A 53 -4.01 3.29 6.69
CA PHE A 53 -2.64 2.81 6.67
C PHE A 53 -2.61 1.29 6.77
N PHE A 54 -2.23 0.65 5.67
CA PHE A 54 -2.16 -0.80 5.51
C PHE A 54 -0.74 -1.25 5.17
N GLY A 55 -0.42 -2.50 5.48
CA GLY A 55 0.85 -3.12 5.09
C GLY A 55 0.85 -3.58 3.63
N GLY A 56 1.87 -4.34 3.25
CA GLY A 56 1.92 -5.02 1.96
C GLY A 56 0.79 -6.04 1.81
N ARG A 57 0.46 -6.37 0.56
CA ARG A 57 -0.44 -7.49 0.26
C ARG A 57 0.37 -8.77 0.22
N THR A 58 0.06 -9.70 1.10
CA THR A 58 0.60 -11.05 1.07
C THR A 58 -0.56 -12.02 0.96
N GLU A 59 -0.58 -12.84 -0.08
CA GLU A 59 -1.70 -13.73 -0.35
C GLU A 59 -1.22 -15.01 -1.04
N ASN A 60 -1.70 -16.14 -0.49
CA ASN A 60 -1.54 -17.45 -1.09
C ASN A 60 -2.83 -17.81 -1.83
N ILE A 61 -2.77 -17.85 -3.16
CA ILE A 61 -3.92 -18.12 -4.01
C ILE A 61 -4.03 -19.63 -4.28
N ILE A 62 -2.90 -20.28 -4.57
CA ILE A 62 -2.83 -21.71 -4.85
C ILE A 62 -1.74 -22.33 -3.98
N PRO A 63 -2.09 -23.17 -2.98
CA PRO A 63 -1.10 -23.74 -2.06
C PRO A 63 -0.19 -24.78 -2.72
N PHE A 64 -0.65 -25.41 -3.80
CA PHE A 64 0.12 -26.38 -4.55
C PHE A 64 -0.25 -26.36 -6.03
N TYR A 65 0.74 -26.22 -6.90
CA TYR A 65 0.56 -26.28 -8.34
C TYR A 65 1.55 -27.26 -8.98
N LYS A 66 1.03 -28.22 -9.74
CA LYS A 66 1.85 -29.12 -10.57
C LYS A 66 1.87 -28.61 -12.00
N VAL A 67 3.06 -28.19 -12.45
CA VAL A 67 3.33 -27.72 -13.81
C VAL A 67 2.93 -28.78 -14.84
N LYS A 68 2.18 -28.38 -15.86
CA LYS A 68 1.80 -29.23 -16.99
C LYS A 68 2.79 -29.08 -18.15
N ASP A 69 2.66 -29.95 -19.14
CA ASP A 69 3.50 -29.89 -20.34
C ASP A 69 3.34 -28.55 -21.05
N GLY A 70 4.45 -27.86 -21.28
CA GLY A 70 4.49 -26.53 -21.90
C GLY A 70 4.24 -25.36 -20.95
N GLU A 71 4.08 -25.59 -19.64
CA GLU A 71 4.00 -24.54 -18.64
C GLU A 71 5.35 -24.33 -17.92
N LYS A 72 5.60 -23.11 -17.46
CA LYS A 72 6.68 -22.78 -16.52
C LYS A 72 6.18 -21.86 -15.42
N ILE A 73 6.69 -22.05 -14.21
CA ILE A 73 6.50 -21.09 -13.12
C ILE A 73 7.54 -19.97 -13.25
N LYS A 74 7.09 -18.75 -13.01
CA LYS A 74 7.88 -17.52 -13.00
C LYS A 74 7.80 -16.90 -11.62
N TYR A 75 8.91 -16.33 -11.15
CA TYR A 75 8.98 -15.53 -9.93
C TYR A 75 9.52 -14.16 -10.32
N THR A 76 8.72 -13.13 -10.10
CA THR A 76 9.10 -11.75 -10.41
C THR A 76 8.97 -10.84 -9.20
N ASP A 77 9.94 -9.94 -9.04
CA ASP A 77 10.01 -8.98 -7.93
C ASP A 77 10.16 -7.54 -8.44
N ILE A 78 9.45 -6.57 -7.85
CA ILE A 78 9.64 -5.16 -8.20
C ILE A 78 10.88 -4.63 -7.51
N CYS A 79 11.91 -4.32 -8.31
CA CYS A 79 13.17 -3.80 -7.81
C CYS A 79 12.98 -2.50 -7.01
N SER A 80 13.02 -2.61 -5.68
CA SER A 80 12.88 -1.49 -4.74
C SER A 80 11.56 -0.72 -4.92
N LEU A 81 10.43 -1.43 -4.75
CA LEU A 81 9.07 -0.88 -4.87
C LEU A 81 8.86 0.41 -4.06
N TYR A 82 9.13 0.40 -2.75
CA TYR A 82 8.90 1.58 -1.91
C TYR A 82 9.74 2.78 -2.33
N PRO A 83 11.06 2.66 -2.55
CA PRO A 83 11.87 3.74 -3.14
C PRO A 83 11.34 4.27 -4.48
N TYR A 84 10.85 3.39 -5.35
CA TYR A 84 10.22 3.81 -6.60
C TYR A 84 9.01 4.71 -6.34
N ILE A 85 8.12 4.30 -5.42
CA ILE A 85 6.95 5.08 -5.06
C ILE A 85 7.33 6.38 -4.35
N CYS A 86 8.27 6.37 -3.40
CA CYS A 86 8.76 7.59 -2.76
C CYS A 86 9.32 8.59 -3.77
N LYS A 87 10.03 8.11 -4.80
CA LYS A 87 10.60 8.97 -5.83
C LYS A 87 9.57 9.46 -6.84
N ARG A 88 8.68 8.60 -7.35
CA ARG A 88 7.83 8.87 -8.53
C ARG A 88 6.34 9.07 -8.20
N GLY A 89 5.92 8.67 -7.01
CA GLY A 89 4.55 8.70 -6.53
C GLY A 89 4.05 10.10 -6.18
N LYS A 90 2.73 10.19 -6.02
CA LYS A 90 2.02 11.39 -5.56
C LYS A 90 1.92 11.33 -4.03
N PHE A 91 2.28 12.42 -3.35
CA PHE A 91 2.23 12.51 -1.89
C PHE A 91 1.43 13.72 -1.43
N PRO A 92 0.67 13.60 -0.32
CA PRO A 92 0.01 14.74 0.29
C PRO A 92 1.03 15.68 0.97
N ILE A 93 0.74 16.97 0.97
CA ILE A 93 1.54 18.00 1.66
C ILE A 93 0.63 18.91 2.51
N GLY A 94 1.20 19.41 3.62
CA GLY A 94 0.50 20.32 4.51
C GLY A 94 -0.62 19.66 5.34
N HIS A 95 -1.53 20.49 5.84
CA HIS A 95 -2.70 20.05 6.61
C HIS A 95 -3.90 19.86 5.68
N PRO A 96 -4.74 18.83 5.93
CA PRO A 96 -5.90 18.59 5.10
C PRO A 96 -6.97 19.66 5.31
N ARG A 97 -7.71 19.95 4.24
CA ARG A 97 -9.05 20.53 4.34
C ARG A 97 -10.04 19.40 4.62
N ILE A 98 -10.76 19.51 5.72
CA ILE A 98 -11.76 18.53 6.13
C ILE A 98 -13.10 18.96 5.54
N LEU A 99 -13.65 18.13 4.65
CA LEU A 99 -14.94 18.38 4.00
C LEU A 99 -15.98 17.40 4.57
N VAL A 100 -17.16 17.92 4.89
CA VAL A 100 -18.28 17.13 5.40
C VAL A 100 -19.60 17.58 4.78
N GLY A 101 -20.55 16.66 4.62
CA GLY A 101 -21.90 16.99 4.16
C GLY A 101 -21.92 17.62 2.76
N GLU A 102 -22.43 18.85 2.66
CA GLU A 102 -22.58 19.58 1.39
C GLU A 102 -21.22 19.89 0.73
N GLU A 103 -20.17 20.18 1.51
CA GLU A 103 -18.83 20.44 0.97
C GLU A 103 -18.26 19.23 0.21
N CYS A 104 -18.62 18.01 0.62
CA CYS A 104 -18.28 16.82 -0.15
C CYS A 104 -19.02 16.80 -1.49
N ARG A 105 -20.33 17.09 -1.50
CA ARG A 105 -21.15 17.11 -2.72
C ARG A 105 -20.70 18.18 -3.70
N GLU A 106 -20.28 19.34 -3.22
CA GLU A 106 -19.71 20.38 -4.09
C GLU A 106 -18.42 19.92 -4.78
N LEU A 107 -17.61 19.08 -4.13
CA LEU A 107 -16.34 18.58 -4.68
C LEU A 107 -16.53 17.47 -5.72
N ILE A 108 -17.39 16.49 -5.43
CA ILE A 108 -17.52 15.26 -6.21
C ILE A 108 -18.86 15.11 -6.95
N GLY A 109 -19.79 16.03 -6.74
CA GLY A 109 -21.15 15.98 -7.30
C GLY A 109 -22.07 15.00 -6.57
N ASP A 110 -23.16 14.64 -7.25
CA ASP A 110 -24.17 13.70 -6.73
C ASP A 110 -23.80 12.22 -6.92
N ASP A 111 -22.80 11.92 -7.77
CA ASP A 111 -22.29 10.57 -7.96
C ASP A 111 -21.06 10.33 -7.08
N TYR A 112 -21.26 9.58 -5.99
CA TYR A 112 -20.17 9.21 -5.07
C TYR A 112 -19.04 8.38 -5.71
N ASN A 113 -19.25 7.83 -6.91
CA ASN A 113 -18.25 7.08 -7.64
C ASN A 113 -17.33 7.98 -8.48
N ASN A 114 -17.66 9.27 -8.63
CA ASN A 114 -16.79 10.26 -9.25
C ASN A 114 -15.86 10.90 -8.21
N LEU A 115 -14.65 10.36 -8.08
CA LEU A 115 -13.64 10.84 -7.13
C LEU A 115 -12.54 11.70 -7.80
N ASP A 116 -12.79 12.25 -8.99
CA ASP A 116 -11.76 12.99 -9.75
C ASP A 116 -11.26 14.24 -9.01
N GLY A 117 -12.13 14.89 -8.24
CA GLY A 117 -11.79 16.05 -7.40
C GLY A 117 -11.18 15.69 -6.04
N ALA A 118 -11.20 14.41 -5.63
CA ALA A 118 -10.78 13.99 -4.31
C ALA A 118 -9.31 13.55 -4.30
N GLU A 119 -8.49 14.33 -3.58
CA GLU A 119 -7.06 14.07 -3.40
C GLU A 119 -6.74 13.91 -1.91
N GLY A 120 -6.61 12.67 -1.43
CA GLY A 120 -6.32 12.40 -0.01
C GLY A 120 -7.03 11.17 0.52
N LEU A 121 -7.62 11.31 1.72
CA LEU A 121 -8.28 10.20 2.41
C LEU A 121 -9.80 10.38 2.38
N VAL A 122 -10.51 9.29 2.12
CA VAL A 122 -11.96 9.28 2.05
C VAL A 122 -12.49 8.22 2.98
N LYS A 123 -13.35 8.62 3.91
CA LYS A 123 -14.12 7.69 4.72
C LYS A 123 -15.48 7.51 4.08
N CYS A 124 -15.79 6.29 3.66
CA CYS A 124 -16.97 5.98 2.89
C CYS A 124 -17.54 4.60 3.21
N ARG A 125 -18.73 4.36 2.66
CA ARG A 125 -19.36 3.04 2.57
C ARG A 125 -19.25 2.55 1.13
N VAL A 126 -18.74 1.34 0.97
CA VAL A 126 -18.44 0.77 -0.34
C VAL A 126 -18.89 -0.69 -0.42
N SER A 127 -19.52 -1.05 -1.53
CA SER A 127 -19.92 -2.42 -1.84
C SER A 127 -19.01 -3.01 -2.93
N PRO A 128 -18.38 -4.18 -2.68
CA PRO A 128 -17.61 -4.86 -3.71
C PRO A 128 -18.49 -5.53 -4.79
N PRO A 129 -17.97 -5.77 -6.01
CA PRO A 129 -18.60 -6.65 -6.98
C PRO A 129 -18.63 -8.12 -6.50
N ARG A 130 -19.44 -8.99 -7.10
CA ARG A 130 -19.59 -10.39 -6.65
C ARG A 130 -18.45 -11.32 -7.05
N ASN A 131 -17.87 -11.12 -8.23
CA ASN A 131 -16.97 -12.09 -8.87
C ASN A 131 -15.64 -11.44 -9.30
N LEU A 132 -15.04 -10.66 -8.41
CA LEU A 132 -13.73 -10.08 -8.68
C LEU A 132 -12.63 -11.03 -8.19
N TYR A 133 -11.83 -11.55 -9.12
CA TYR A 133 -10.79 -12.52 -8.82
C TYR A 133 -9.77 -12.00 -7.80
N MET A 134 -9.38 -10.72 -7.92
CA MET A 134 -8.41 -10.09 -7.03
C MET A 134 -9.05 -8.90 -6.32
N PRO A 135 -9.68 -9.07 -5.14
CA PRO A 135 -10.30 -7.97 -4.42
C PRO A 135 -9.25 -6.90 -4.08
N LEU A 136 -9.57 -5.62 -4.29
CA LEU A 136 -8.60 -4.53 -4.17
C LEU A 136 -8.53 -3.96 -2.76
N LEU A 137 -9.68 -3.61 -2.18
CA LEU A 137 -9.72 -2.83 -0.95
C LEU A 137 -9.43 -3.71 0.28
N PRO A 138 -8.40 -3.40 1.07
CA PRO A 138 -8.12 -4.10 2.31
C PRO A 138 -9.10 -3.67 3.40
N VAL A 139 -9.34 -4.58 4.34
CA VAL A 139 -10.15 -4.33 5.53
C VAL A 139 -9.40 -4.89 6.74
N LYS A 140 -9.35 -4.17 7.86
CA LYS A 140 -8.83 -4.70 9.12
C LYS A 140 -9.94 -5.44 9.84
N MET A 141 -9.81 -6.76 9.98
CA MET A 141 -10.82 -7.60 10.64
C MET A 141 -10.14 -8.76 11.35
N HIS A 142 -10.55 -9.05 12.59
CA HIS A 142 -10.00 -10.13 13.42
C HIS A 142 -8.47 -10.07 13.60
N GLY A 143 -7.87 -8.87 13.60
CA GLY A 143 -6.40 -8.71 13.68
C GLY A 143 -5.65 -9.02 12.38
N HIS A 144 -6.36 -9.37 11.31
CA HIS A 144 -5.80 -9.65 9.99
C HIS A 144 -6.17 -8.56 8.98
N LEU A 145 -5.58 -8.66 7.78
CA LEU A 145 -5.81 -7.76 6.65
C LEU A 145 -6.47 -8.50 5.46
N PRO A 146 -7.73 -8.95 5.58
CA PRO A 146 -8.44 -9.60 4.48
C PRO A 146 -8.76 -8.64 3.33
N PHE A 147 -8.83 -9.22 2.13
CA PHE A 147 -9.32 -8.62 0.90
C PHE A 147 -10.61 -9.33 0.49
N ALA A 148 -11.76 -8.89 1.01
CA ALA A 148 -13.02 -9.63 0.90
C ALA A 148 -14.06 -8.93 0.02
N LEU A 149 -14.94 -9.72 -0.60
CA LEU A 149 -16.06 -9.23 -1.43
C LEU A 149 -17.41 -9.15 -0.69
N CYS A 150 -17.45 -9.60 0.56
CA CYS A 150 -18.62 -9.53 1.42
C CYS A 150 -18.20 -9.36 2.88
N ARG A 151 -18.68 -8.30 3.52
CA ARG A 151 -18.42 -8.02 4.93
C ARG A 151 -18.92 -9.12 5.86
N SER A 152 -20.15 -9.59 5.73
CA SER A 152 -20.68 -10.68 6.57
C SER A 152 -19.89 -11.97 6.42
N CYS A 153 -19.60 -12.42 5.19
CA CYS A 153 -18.78 -13.63 4.98
C CYS A 153 -17.38 -13.50 5.61
N CYS A 154 -16.75 -12.33 5.47
CA CYS A 154 -15.45 -12.06 6.08
C CYS A 154 -15.54 -12.09 7.62
N ALA A 155 -16.60 -11.52 8.19
CA ALA A 155 -16.81 -11.49 9.64
C ALA A 155 -17.07 -12.89 10.22
N GLU A 156 -17.79 -13.73 9.47
CA GLU A 156 -18.13 -15.11 9.82
C GLU A 156 -17.03 -16.12 9.43
N ALA A 157 -15.94 -15.67 8.79
CA ALA A 157 -14.87 -16.52 8.26
C ALA A 157 -15.38 -17.66 7.34
N ARG A 158 -16.37 -17.36 6.50
CA ARG A 158 -16.95 -18.34 5.57
C ARG A 158 -16.02 -18.61 4.39
N THR A 159 -15.91 -19.89 4.03
CA THR A 159 -15.12 -20.38 2.88
C THR A 159 -15.98 -20.86 1.71
N GLU A 160 -17.29 -20.89 1.88
CA GLU A 160 -18.28 -21.29 0.87
C GLU A 160 -18.73 -20.10 0.01
N ASP A 161 -19.47 -20.41 -1.06
CA ASP A 161 -20.12 -19.40 -1.89
C ASP A 161 -21.03 -18.48 -1.08
N CYS A 162 -20.94 -17.19 -1.38
CA CYS A 162 -21.69 -16.17 -0.65
C CYS A 162 -23.18 -16.18 -1.04
N HIS A 163 -24.05 -16.38 -0.05
CA HIS A 163 -25.51 -16.32 -0.20
C HIS A 163 -26.14 -14.97 0.22
N HIS A 164 -25.31 -13.99 0.62
CA HIS A 164 -25.81 -12.68 1.04
C HIS A 164 -26.28 -11.89 -0.19
N GLU A 165 -27.59 -11.70 -0.31
CA GLU A 165 -28.21 -10.93 -1.40
C GLU A 165 -28.38 -9.45 -1.08
N GLN A 166 -28.51 -9.09 0.20
CA GLN A 166 -28.64 -7.70 0.60
C GLN A 166 -27.30 -6.99 0.51
N ILE A 167 -27.29 -5.83 -0.16
CA ILE A 167 -26.09 -5.01 -0.32
C ILE A 167 -25.50 -4.62 1.05
N ALA A 168 -26.36 -4.30 2.01
CA ALA A 168 -25.96 -3.91 3.37
C ALA A 168 -25.14 -4.98 4.11
N ASP A 169 -25.33 -6.27 3.78
CA ASP A 169 -24.55 -7.37 4.38
C ASP A 169 -23.14 -7.46 3.77
N ARG A 170 -22.98 -6.96 2.54
CA ARG A 170 -21.73 -7.03 1.78
C ARG A 170 -20.87 -5.78 1.90
N GLU A 171 -21.48 -4.64 2.22
CA GLU A 171 -20.84 -3.33 2.32
C GLU A 171 -19.81 -3.24 3.45
N PHE A 172 -18.71 -2.54 3.15
CA PHE A 172 -17.71 -2.14 4.12
C PHE A 172 -17.81 -0.65 4.39
N THR A 173 -17.64 -0.26 5.65
CA THR A 173 -17.37 1.13 6.03
C THR A 173 -15.91 1.23 6.47
N GLY A 174 -15.17 2.15 5.87
CA GLY A 174 -13.75 2.28 6.13
C GLY A 174 -13.18 3.58 5.58
N THR A 175 -11.87 3.74 5.74
CA THR A 175 -11.11 4.88 5.22
C THR A 175 -10.06 4.36 4.26
N TRP A 176 -10.01 4.92 3.05
CA TRP A 176 -9.04 4.54 2.03
C TRP A 176 -8.47 5.78 1.35
N VAL A 177 -7.37 5.60 0.62
CA VAL A 177 -6.82 6.65 -0.24
C VAL A 177 -7.71 6.81 -1.47
N ALA A 178 -7.98 8.05 -1.89
CA ALA A 178 -8.85 8.34 -3.02
C ALA A 178 -8.40 7.64 -4.33
N ASP A 179 -7.08 7.50 -4.54
CA ASP A 179 -6.50 6.76 -5.66
C ASP A 179 -6.92 5.27 -5.67
N GLU A 180 -6.95 4.61 -4.51
CA GLU A 180 -7.37 3.21 -4.38
C GLU A 180 -8.87 3.06 -4.61
N LEU A 181 -9.68 4.01 -4.11
CA LEU A 181 -11.12 4.01 -4.35
C LEU A 181 -11.46 4.25 -5.82
N ARG A 182 -10.73 5.12 -6.52
CA ARG A 182 -10.90 5.29 -7.97
C ARG A 182 -10.65 3.99 -8.71
N LYS A 183 -9.54 3.30 -8.39
CA LYS A 183 -9.28 1.97 -8.97
C LYS A 183 -10.34 0.94 -8.56
N ALA A 184 -10.88 1.01 -7.35
CA ALA A 184 -11.98 0.15 -6.92
C ALA A 184 -13.23 0.38 -7.77
N VAL A 185 -13.60 1.63 -8.03
CA VAL A 185 -14.75 1.98 -8.88
C VAL A 185 -14.56 1.43 -10.30
N GLU A 186 -13.37 1.55 -10.88
CA GLU A 186 -13.01 0.94 -12.19
C GLU A 186 -13.22 -0.58 -12.20
N LEU A 187 -12.91 -1.25 -11.08
CA LEU A 187 -13.08 -2.69 -10.89
C LEU A 187 -14.52 -3.12 -10.57
N GLY A 188 -15.46 -2.17 -10.53
CA GLY A 188 -16.87 -2.45 -10.31
C GLY A 188 -17.34 -2.33 -8.85
N TYR A 189 -16.53 -1.79 -7.94
CA TYR A 189 -17.01 -1.40 -6.62
C TYR A 189 -18.01 -0.24 -6.76
N ARG A 190 -18.90 -0.09 -5.78
CA ARG A 190 -19.88 1.00 -5.72
C ARG A 190 -19.84 1.68 -4.36
N ILE A 191 -19.57 2.97 -4.36
CA ILE A 191 -19.61 3.82 -3.17
C ILE A 191 -21.04 4.29 -2.97
N SER A 192 -21.64 3.97 -1.83
CA SER A 192 -23.03 4.29 -1.50
C SER A 192 -23.17 5.52 -0.60
N GLU A 193 -22.11 5.88 0.13
CA GLU A 193 -22.09 7.05 1.01
C GLU A 193 -20.66 7.53 1.26
N ILE A 194 -20.43 8.84 1.22
CA ILE A 194 -19.17 9.46 1.66
C ILE A 194 -19.44 10.28 2.92
N TYR A 195 -18.73 9.96 3.99
CA TYR A 195 -18.94 10.58 5.29
C TYR A 195 -18.06 11.82 5.49
N VAL A 196 -16.80 11.74 5.06
CA VAL A 196 -15.81 12.81 5.21
C VAL A 196 -14.66 12.60 4.23
N ILE A 197 -14.16 13.71 3.68
CA ILE A 197 -12.97 13.75 2.83
C ILE A 197 -11.93 14.62 3.53
N TRP A 198 -10.72 14.07 3.71
CA TRP A 198 -9.54 14.85 4.04
C TRP A 198 -8.79 15.14 2.76
N LEU A 199 -9.01 16.35 2.24
CA LEU A 199 -8.44 16.81 0.98
C LEU A 199 -7.08 17.45 1.25
N TYR A 200 -6.05 16.96 0.58
CA TYR A 200 -4.68 17.46 0.66
C TYR A 200 -4.26 18.10 -0.66
N ASP A 201 -3.42 19.13 -0.55
CA ASP A 201 -2.57 19.48 -1.68
C ASP A 201 -1.59 18.32 -1.93
N THR A 202 -1.19 18.11 -3.19
CA THR A 202 -0.30 17.00 -3.54
C THR A 202 0.92 17.47 -4.30
N THR A 203 2.01 16.71 -4.17
CA THR A 203 3.23 16.88 -4.96
C THR A 203 3.64 15.56 -5.58
N ARG A 204 4.27 15.64 -6.75
CA ARG A 204 4.79 14.48 -7.49
C ARG A 204 6.09 14.87 -8.18
N PHE A 205 6.98 13.91 -8.37
CA PHE A 205 8.19 14.13 -9.16
C PHE A 205 7.86 14.34 -10.63
N ASP A 206 8.36 15.44 -11.19
CA ASP A 206 8.09 15.91 -12.55
C ASP A 206 9.07 15.37 -13.60
N GLY A 207 10.07 14.57 -13.19
CA GLY A 207 11.11 14.04 -14.05
C GLY A 207 12.43 14.79 -14.02
N THR A 208 12.49 16.01 -13.45
CA THR A 208 13.71 16.83 -13.43
C THR A 208 14.07 17.35 -12.04
N LYS A 209 13.18 18.10 -11.39
CA LYS A 209 13.36 18.72 -10.08
C LYS A 209 12.02 18.76 -9.36
N GLY A 210 11.91 18.05 -8.24
CA GLY A 210 10.67 18.00 -7.47
C GLY A 210 10.57 16.70 -6.70
N GLY A 211 9.39 16.39 -6.17
CA GLY A 211 9.13 15.19 -5.38
C GLY A 211 9.72 15.24 -3.98
N LEU A 212 8.88 15.05 -2.97
CA LEU A 212 9.24 15.21 -1.55
C LEU A 212 10.46 14.35 -1.14
N PHE A 213 10.58 13.14 -1.69
CA PHE A 213 11.64 12.19 -1.34
C PHE A 213 12.65 11.94 -2.47
N ALA A 214 12.54 12.60 -3.62
CA ALA A 214 13.32 12.24 -4.80
C ALA A 214 14.83 12.38 -4.57
N GLN A 215 15.28 13.46 -3.91
CA GLN A 215 16.69 13.68 -3.60
C GLN A 215 17.23 12.67 -2.57
N TYR A 216 16.43 12.35 -1.56
CA TYR A 216 16.75 11.34 -0.56
C TYR A 216 16.95 9.96 -1.22
N VAL A 217 15.98 9.55 -2.04
CA VAL A 217 16.06 8.29 -2.79
C VAL A 217 17.28 8.29 -3.71
N ASN A 218 17.52 9.38 -4.45
CA ASN A 218 18.67 9.48 -5.35
C ASN A 218 20.01 9.32 -4.62
N LEU A 219 20.15 9.93 -3.44
CA LEU A 219 21.36 9.82 -2.62
C LEU A 219 21.63 8.37 -2.21
N PHE A 220 20.67 7.71 -1.57
CA PHE A 220 20.89 6.35 -1.07
C PHE A 220 20.92 5.31 -2.19
N LEU A 221 20.20 5.54 -3.28
CA LEU A 221 20.27 4.67 -4.45
C LEU A 221 21.63 4.77 -5.14
N LYS A 222 22.23 5.96 -5.21
CA LYS A 222 23.62 6.15 -5.66
C LYS A 222 24.59 5.36 -4.79
N ILE A 223 24.54 5.54 -3.47
CA ILE A 223 25.42 4.85 -2.52
C ILE A 223 25.25 3.33 -2.64
N LYS A 224 23.99 2.85 -2.72
CA LYS A 224 23.68 1.43 -2.91
C LYS A 224 24.36 0.89 -4.17
N GLN A 225 24.23 1.56 -5.31
CA GLN A 225 24.82 1.06 -6.56
C GLN A 225 26.35 1.14 -6.58
N GLU A 226 26.94 2.21 -6.03
CA GLU A 226 28.39 2.31 -5.89
C GLU A 226 28.95 1.20 -4.97
N ALA A 227 28.20 0.79 -3.95
CA ALA A 227 28.60 -0.28 -3.04
C ALA A 227 28.33 -1.73 -3.55
N SER A 228 27.71 -1.90 -4.72
CA SER A 228 27.19 -3.21 -5.19
C SER A 228 28.09 -3.98 -6.15
N ASP A 229 29.25 -3.41 -6.49
CA ASP A 229 30.08 -3.85 -7.63
C ASP A 229 29.40 -3.65 -8.99
N TRP A 230 30.15 -3.90 -10.07
CA TRP A 230 29.64 -3.80 -11.43
C TRP A 230 28.61 -4.90 -11.73
N PRO A 231 27.53 -4.61 -12.48
CA PRO A 231 26.65 -5.64 -13.01
C PRO A 231 27.43 -6.70 -13.79
N SER A 232 26.98 -7.96 -13.77
CA SER A 232 27.68 -9.08 -14.41
C SER A 232 27.96 -8.89 -15.91
N TRP A 233 27.10 -8.14 -16.60
CA TRP A 233 27.25 -7.81 -18.03
C TRP A 233 28.24 -6.67 -18.31
N CYS A 234 28.72 -5.96 -17.29
CA CYS A 234 29.66 -4.85 -17.42
C CYS A 234 31.12 -5.31 -17.53
N ILE A 235 31.42 -6.17 -18.51
CA ILE A 235 32.70 -6.88 -18.65
C ILE A 235 33.78 -5.96 -19.25
N ASN A 236 33.40 -5.05 -20.14
CA ASN A 236 34.33 -4.18 -20.88
C ASN A 236 34.07 -2.69 -20.64
N LYS A 237 35.01 -1.84 -21.10
CA LYS A 237 34.93 -0.38 -20.91
C LYS A 237 33.64 0.23 -21.51
N ASN A 238 33.18 -0.28 -22.65
CA ASN A 238 31.98 0.23 -23.32
C ASN A 238 30.71 -0.13 -22.53
N ALA A 239 30.62 -1.36 -22.01
CA ALA A 239 29.51 -1.81 -21.17
C ALA A 239 29.44 -1.01 -19.86
N LYS A 240 30.59 -0.74 -19.25
CA LYS A 240 30.67 0.14 -18.06
C LYS A 240 30.21 1.57 -18.36
N ALA A 241 30.66 2.15 -19.48
CA ALA A 241 30.21 3.47 -19.90
C ALA A 241 28.71 3.51 -20.20
N ARG A 242 28.18 2.46 -20.84
CA ARG A 242 26.74 2.31 -21.10
C ARG A 242 25.94 2.27 -19.80
N TYR A 243 26.37 1.49 -18.81
CA TYR A 243 25.70 1.44 -17.50
C TYR A 243 25.61 2.81 -16.83
N LEU A 244 26.71 3.58 -16.83
CA LEU A 244 26.73 4.92 -16.26
C LEU A 244 25.76 5.87 -16.99
N ALA A 245 25.76 5.82 -18.32
CA ALA A 245 24.89 6.66 -19.15
C ALA A 245 23.40 6.31 -19.02
N GLU A 246 23.06 5.01 -18.95
CA GLU A 246 21.70 4.55 -18.70
C GLU A 246 21.20 5.01 -17.33
N TYR A 247 22.05 4.91 -16.30
CA TYR A 247 21.69 5.32 -14.94
C TYR A 247 21.46 6.84 -14.82
N GLU A 248 22.31 7.64 -15.47
CA GLU A 248 22.13 9.09 -15.53
C GLU A 248 20.88 9.46 -16.32
N ARG A 249 20.66 8.84 -17.49
CA ARG A 249 19.50 9.12 -18.35
C ARG A 249 18.17 8.76 -17.68
N ASP A 250 18.07 7.56 -17.12
CA ASP A 250 16.80 6.99 -16.68
C ASP A 250 16.48 7.36 -15.22
N GLU A 251 17.50 7.45 -14.37
CA GLU A 251 17.34 7.79 -12.95
C GLU A 251 17.72 9.22 -12.59
N GLY A 252 18.42 9.95 -13.46
CA GLY A 252 18.97 11.28 -13.14
C GLY A 252 20.10 11.22 -12.12
N ILE A 253 20.78 10.08 -11.99
CA ILE A 253 21.83 9.86 -10.98
C ILE A 253 23.18 9.62 -11.66
N VAL A 254 24.13 10.51 -11.38
CA VAL A 254 25.52 10.36 -11.83
C VAL A 254 26.28 9.48 -10.84
N LEU A 255 26.67 8.28 -11.28
CA LEU A 255 27.49 7.34 -10.50
C LEU A 255 28.98 7.63 -10.65
N ASP A 256 29.73 7.51 -9.55
CA ASP A 256 31.18 7.65 -9.54
C ASP A 256 31.86 6.31 -9.85
N ARG A 257 32.48 6.25 -11.03
CA ARG A 257 33.17 5.05 -11.54
C ARG A 257 34.19 4.47 -10.57
N GLU A 258 34.90 5.30 -9.81
CA GLU A 258 35.97 4.86 -8.91
C GLU A 258 35.44 4.28 -7.60
N LYS A 259 34.20 4.65 -7.25
CA LYS A 259 33.50 4.18 -6.05
C LYS A 259 32.71 2.90 -6.28
N ILE A 260 32.45 2.50 -7.52
CA ILE A 260 31.79 1.22 -7.86
C ILE A 260 32.71 0.05 -7.46
N LYS A 261 32.55 -0.41 -6.23
CA LYS A 261 33.32 -1.48 -5.58
C LYS A 261 32.44 -2.18 -4.56
N LYS A 262 32.53 -3.51 -4.48
CA LYS A 262 31.78 -4.30 -3.51
C LYS A 262 32.06 -3.83 -2.07
N ASN A 263 31.05 -3.30 -1.40
CA ASN A 263 31.07 -2.93 0.01
C ASN A 263 29.74 -3.37 0.67
N PRO A 264 29.70 -4.58 1.25
CA PRO A 264 28.47 -5.13 1.82
C PRO A 264 27.85 -4.28 2.93
N GLY A 265 28.68 -3.72 3.82
CA GLY A 265 28.20 -2.90 4.95
C GLY A 265 27.55 -1.60 4.50
N LEU A 266 28.22 -0.87 3.60
CA LEU A 266 27.68 0.39 3.07
C LEU A 266 26.41 0.13 2.23
N ARG A 267 26.39 -0.95 1.46
CA ARG A 267 25.20 -1.38 0.72
C ARG A 267 24.03 -1.68 1.66
N ALA A 268 24.28 -2.36 2.77
CA ALA A 268 23.25 -2.68 3.75
C ALA A 268 22.65 -1.41 4.38
N VAL A 269 23.49 -0.45 4.80
CA VAL A 269 23.03 0.84 5.34
C VAL A 269 22.19 1.61 4.31
N ALA A 270 22.67 1.69 3.07
CA ALA A 270 21.93 2.37 2.01
C ALA A 270 20.57 1.70 1.73
N LYS A 271 20.51 0.36 1.76
CA LYS A 271 19.26 -0.40 1.63
C LYS A 271 18.30 -0.12 2.80
N LEU A 272 18.80 -0.07 4.03
CA LEU A 272 17.98 0.27 5.21
C LEU A 272 17.38 1.68 5.09
N CYS A 273 18.17 2.66 4.68
CA CYS A 273 17.68 4.02 4.46
C CYS A 273 16.63 4.08 3.34
N LEU A 274 16.78 3.28 2.28
CA LEU A 274 15.78 3.22 1.20
C LEU A 274 14.47 2.56 1.65
N ASN A 275 14.54 1.55 2.52
CA ASN A 275 13.38 0.77 2.96
C ASN A 275 12.68 1.34 4.21
N SER A 276 13.17 2.45 4.78
CA SER A 276 12.56 3.09 5.95
C SER A 276 11.33 3.96 5.62
N LEU A 277 10.95 4.03 4.34
CA LEU A 277 9.87 4.87 3.83
C LEU A 277 8.71 4.02 3.29
N TRP A 278 7.55 4.66 3.19
CA TRP A 278 6.27 4.02 2.85
C TRP A 278 5.81 4.39 1.45
N GLY A 279 4.92 3.60 0.86
CA GLY A 279 4.32 3.88 -0.44
C GLY A 279 3.09 3.05 -0.73
N THR A 280 2.28 3.52 -1.67
CA THR A 280 1.07 2.82 -2.15
C THR A 280 1.44 1.57 -2.95
N PRO A 281 0.68 0.46 -2.84
CA PRO A 281 0.96 -0.77 -3.58
C PRO A 281 0.85 -0.58 -5.10
N ARG A 282 1.95 -0.83 -5.84
CA ARG A 282 1.95 -0.83 -7.32
C ARG A 282 1.76 -2.22 -7.93
N LEU A 283 1.98 -3.25 -7.12
CA LEU A 283 1.96 -4.65 -7.55
C LEU A 283 0.61 -5.04 -8.15
N TYR A 284 -0.50 -4.48 -7.65
CA TYR A 284 -1.86 -4.84 -8.08
C TYR A 284 -2.07 -4.76 -9.61
N GLY A 285 -1.52 -3.74 -10.29
CA GLY A 285 -1.68 -3.61 -11.74
C GLY A 285 -1.02 -4.73 -12.56
N TYR A 286 -0.07 -5.46 -11.98
CA TYR A 286 0.48 -6.69 -12.56
C TYR A 286 -0.38 -7.91 -12.21
N LEU A 287 -0.81 -8.02 -10.95
CA LEU A 287 -1.64 -9.12 -10.48
C LEU A 287 -2.98 -9.20 -11.21
N GLU A 288 -3.62 -8.05 -11.44
CA GLU A 288 -4.87 -7.93 -12.20
C GLU A 288 -4.76 -8.54 -13.61
N LYS A 289 -3.62 -8.33 -14.28
CA LYS A 289 -3.36 -8.86 -15.62
C LYS A 289 -2.98 -10.34 -15.63
N LEU A 290 -2.37 -10.83 -14.56
CA LEU A 290 -2.03 -12.24 -14.40
C LEU A 290 -3.27 -13.09 -14.10
N GLY A 291 -4.22 -12.56 -13.32
CA GLY A 291 -5.49 -13.21 -13.01
C GLY A 291 -5.30 -14.64 -12.49
N SER A 292 -6.01 -15.59 -13.10
CA SER A 292 -6.01 -17.02 -12.72
C SER A 292 -4.64 -17.73 -12.74
N ARG A 293 -3.62 -17.10 -13.34
CA ARG A 293 -2.26 -17.65 -13.42
C ARG A 293 -1.43 -17.36 -12.18
N LEU A 294 -1.87 -16.44 -11.34
CA LEU A 294 -1.17 -16.08 -10.11
C LEU A 294 -1.32 -17.20 -9.08
N LEU A 295 -0.19 -17.63 -8.52
CA LEU A 295 -0.12 -18.64 -7.47
C LEU A 295 0.04 -17.99 -6.09
N TYR A 296 0.89 -16.96 -6.02
CA TYR A 296 1.27 -16.29 -4.77
C TYR A 296 1.70 -14.84 -5.04
N CYS A 297 1.49 -13.95 -4.07
CA CYS A 297 2.10 -12.62 -4.07
C CYS A 297 2.53 -12.19 -2.66
N ASP A 298 3.61 -11.42 -2.58
CA ASP A 298 4.05 -10.77 -1.36
C ASP A 298 4.62 -9.38 -1.66
N THR A 299 3.86 -8.34 -1.33
CA THR A 299 4.24 -6.92 -1.33
C THR A 299 4.74 -6.37 -2.68
N ASP A 300 5.94 -6.74 -3.10
CA ASP A 300 6.62 -6.41 -4.35
C ASP A 300 6.83 -7.61 -5.28
N SER A 301 6.53 -8.82 -4.82
CA SER A 301 6.85 -10.06 -5.50
C SER A 301 5.59 -10.84 -5.94
N SER A 302 5.72 -11.63 -7.01
CA SER A 302 4.62 -12.46 -7.53
C SER A 302 5.14 -13.73 -8.19
N ILE A 303 4.45 -14.84 -7.92
CA ILE A 303 4.71 -16.16 -8.49
C ILE A 303 3.52 -16.55 -9.37
N PHE A 304 3.77 -16.89 -10.63
CA PHE A 304 2.71 -17.20 -11.59
C PHE A 304 3.12 -18.25 -12.61
N VAL A 305 2.14 -18.86 -13.27
CA VAL A 305 2.34 -19.84 -14.34
C VAL A 305 2.34 -19.13 -15.70
N LYS A 306 3.22 -19.53 -16.62
CA LYS A 306 3.31 -19.06 -18.00
C LYS A 306 3.24 -20.25 -18.94
N ASN A 307 2.35 -20.19 -19.93
CA ASN A 307 2.34 -21.15 -21.03
C ASN A 307 3.40 -20.74 -22.06
N GLU A 308 4.40 -21.58 -22.29
CA GLU A 308 5.46 -21.32 -23.27
C GLU A 308 4.96 -21.43 -24.71
N ASN A 309 3.84 -22.12 -24.94
CA ASN A 309 3.24 -22.28 -26.26
C ASN A 309 2.34 -21.09 -26.64
N ASP A 310 2.06 -20.17 -25.71
CA ASP A 310 1.26 -18.96 -25.98
C ASP A 310 2.10 -17.69 -25.78
N PRO A 311 2.69 -17.14 -26.86
CA PRO A 311 3.44 -15.89 -26.77
C PRO A 311 2.56 -14.65 -26.56
N ALA A 312 1.23 -14.73 -26.78
CA ALA A 312 0.31 -13.63 -26.55
C ALA A 312 -0.05 -13.45 -25.06
N GLU A 313 0.21 -14.46 -24.23
CA GLU A 313 -0.01 -14.39 -22.79
C GLU A 313 0.80 -13.26 -22.16
N TYR A 314 0.16 -12.42 -21.34
CA TYR A 314 0.85 -11.34 -20.65
C TYR A 314 1.99 -11.86 -19.77
N GLU A 315 3.12 -11.16 -19.78
CA GLU A 315 4.25 -11.37 -18.88
C GLU A 315 4.75 -9.99 -18.42
N PRO A 316 5.00 -9.78 -17.12
CA PRO A 316 5.57 -8.53 -16.64
C PRO A 316 6.93 -8.25 -17.33
N PRO A 317 7.15 -7.04 -17.86
CA PRO A 317 8.40 -6.70 -18.54
C PRO A 317 9.56 -6.68 -17.53
N ILE A 318 10.61 -7.43 -17.83
CA ILE A 318 11.78 -7.56 -16.95
C ILE A 318 12.77 -6.42 -17.19
N GLY A 319 13.31 -5.86 -16.12
CA GLY A 319 14.36 -4.83 -16.16
C GLY A 319 15.14 -4.75 -14.84
N ASN A 320 16.25 -4.02 -14.86
CA ASN A 320 17.18 -3.90 -13.72
C ASN A 320 17.17 -2.52 -13.06
N LEU A 321 16.26 -1.64 -13.49
CA LEU A 321 16.15 -0.25 -13.01
C LEU A 321 15.12 -0.15 -11.88
N LEU A 322 15.06 1.03 -11.26
CA LEU A 322 14.18 1.28 -10.12
C LEU A 322 12.71 1.06 -10.51
N GLY A 323 12.04 0.17 -9.80
CA GLY A 323 10.63 -0.16 -10.02
C GLY A 323 10.34 -1.03 -11.26
N ALA A 324 11.36 -1.60 -11.89
CA ALA A 324 11.21 -2.66 -12.90
C ALA A 324 11.01 -4.03 -12.23
N MET A 325 10.41 -4.98 -12.94
CA MET A 325 10.32 -6.37 -12.48
C MET A 325 11.65 -7.10 -12.75
N THR A 326 12.18 -7.82 -11.77
CA THR A 326 13.34 -8.73 -11.92
C THR A 326 12.88 -10.18 -11.91
N ASP A 327 13.65 -11.06 -12.55
CA ASP A 327 13.41 -12.52 -12.54
C ASP A 327 14.25 -13.14 -11.43
N GLU A 328 13.60 -13.49 -10.32
CA GLU A 328 14.27 -13.96 -9.10
C GLU A 328 14.64 -15.45 -9.18
N LEU A 329 13.94 -16.26 -9.99
CA LEU A 329 14.24 -17.69 -10.13
C LEU A 329 15.65 -17.96 -10.64
N ARG A 330 16.25 -17.03 -11.40
CA ARG A 330 17.63 -17.14 -11.86
C ARG A 330 18.64 -17.24 -10.73
N SER A 331 18.31 -16.74 -9.54
CA SER A 331 19.19 -16.78 -8.38
C SER A 331 19.14 -18.12 -7.62
N TYR A 332 18.05 -18.90 -7.77
CA TYR A 332 17.81 -20.13 -7.01
C TYR A 332 18.16 -21.43 -7.75
N GLY A 333 18.47 -21.38 -9.06
CA GLY A 333 18.80 -22.55 -9.88
C GLY A 333 17.58 -23.34 -10.39
N GLU A 334 17.78 -24.28 -11.31
CA GLU A 334 16.70 -25.12 -11.85
C GLU A 334 16.21 -26.14 -10.80
N GLY A 335 14.90 -26.15 -10.49
CA GLY A 335 14.24 -27.17 -9.66
C GLY A 335 13.80 -26.75 -8.25
N THR A 336 14.03 -25.49 -7.85
CA THR A 336 13.97 -25.05 -6.44
C THR A 336 12.60 -24.53 -5.95
N ILE A 337 11.54 -24.63 -6.76
CA ILE A 337 10.22 -24.08 -6.39
C ILE A 337 9.53 -24.87 -5.26
N LYS A 338 10.04 -26.06 -4.93
CA LYS A 338 9.46 -26.91 -3.89
C LYS A 338 9.76 -26.45 -2.46
N SER A 339 10.73 -25.55 -2.22
CA SER A 339 11.08 -25.07 -0.86
C SER A 339 10.84 -23.57 -0.62
N LEU A 340 10.55 -22.76 -1.64
CA LEU A 340 10.40 -21.30 -1.48
C LEU A 340 9.22 -20.92 -0.57
N ILE A 341 8.14 -21.71 -0.57
CA ILE A 341 6.97 -21.51 0.30
C ILE A 341 7.26 -22.01 1.74
N ASP A 342 8.32 -22.78 1.98
CA ASP A 342 8.68 -23.21 3.34
C ASP A 342 9.82 -22.33 3.92
N ASP A 343 10.79 -21.93 3.09
CA ASP A 343 11.96 -21.15 3.50
C ASP A 343 11.63 -19.67 3.80
N GLU A 344 10.83 -18.97 2.97
CA GLU A 344 10.40 -17.58 3.25
C GLU A 344 9.43 -17.49 4.46
N PHE A 345 8.84 -18.61 4.89
CA PHE A 345 7.87 -18.67 5.98
C PHE A 345 8.50 -18.94 7.35
N SER A 346 9.71 -19.50 7.40
CA SER A 346 10.46 -19.69 8.66
C SER A 346 11.00 -18.37 9.23
N GLU A 347 11.46 -17.43 8.39
CA GLU A 347 12.06 -16.16 8.85
C GLU A 347 11.02 -15.10 9.30
N ASN A 348 9.74 -15.27 8.94
CA ASN A 348 8.67 -14.35 9.32
C ASN A 348 7.82 -14.83 10.52
N ALA A 349 7.88 -16.11 10.88
CA ALA A 349 7.22 -16.64 12.08
C ALA A 349 7.92 -16.15 13.37
N ASP A 350 9.24 -15.96 13.35
CA ASP A 350 10.01 -15.53 14.53
C ASP A 350 9.87 -14.03 14.87
N LYS A 351 9.20 -13.24 14.02
CA LYS A 351 9.00 -11.79 14.24
C LYS A 351 7.64 -11.42 14.82
N SER A 352 6.68 -12.35 14.90
CA SER A 352 5.38 -12.08 15.52
C SER A 352 5.35 -12.32 17.03
N ASP A 353 6.34 -13.04 17.59
CA ASP A 353 6.30 -13.49 18.98
C ASP A 353 7.14 -12.63 19.94
N ASN A 354 7.92 -11.65 19.45
CA ASN A 354 8.82 -10.85 20.30
C ASN A 354 8.35 -9.41 20.62
N ASP A 355 7.16 -8.99 20.18
CA ASP A 355 6.67 -7.62 20.41
C ASP A 355 5.71 -7.48 21.62
N ASN A 356 5.60 -8.49 22.48
CA ASN A 356 4.63 -8.49 23.59
C ASN A 356 5.19 -8.52 25.02
N ASP A 357 6.50 -8.38 25.26
CA ASP A 357 7.02 -8.62 26.63
C ASP A 357 8.00 -7.59 27.21
N ASP A 358 7.90 -6.30 26.85
CA ASP A 358 8.77 -5.27 27.44
C ASP A 358 8.06 -3.95 27.82
N ARG A 359 6.89 -4.04 28.48
CA ARG A 359 6.30 -2.91 29.22
C ARG A 359 5.59 -3.32 30.52
N ASP A 360 6.29 -3.94 31.45
CA ASP A 360 6.03 -3.69 32.88
C ASP A 360 7.21 -4.16 33.74
N THR A 361 8.03 -3.23 34.23
CA THR A 361 8.69 -3.29 35.55
C THR A 361 9.62 -2.09 35.68
N GLY A 362 9.11 -1.03 36.31
CA GLY A 362 9.87 0.21 36.52
C GLY A 362 9.30 1.09 37.61
N LYS A 363 8.82 0.50 38.71
CA LYS A 363 8.64 1.19 39.99
C LYS A 363 9.38 0.39 41.06
N ASP A 364 10.49 0.97 41.53
CA ASP A 364 10.84 1.04 42.96
C ASP A 364 12.19 1.74 43.13
N LYS A 365 12.15 3.07 43.30
CA LYS A 365 12.69 3.82 44.45
C LYS A 365 12.54 5.32 44.26
#